data_AF-A0A382LSE4-F1
#
_entry.id   AF-A0A382LSE4-F1
#
_cell.length_a   1.000
_cell.length_b   1.000
_cell.length_c   1.000
_cell.angle_alpha   90.00
_cell.angle_beta   90.00
_cell.angle_gamma   90.00
#
_symmetry.space_group_name_H-M   'P 1'
#
loop_
_entity.id
_entity.type
_entity.pdbx_description
1 polymer ?
#
loop_
_entity_poly.entity_id
_entity_poly.type
_entity_poly.pdbx_seq_one_letter_code
_entity_poly.pdbx_strand_id
1 'polypeptide(L)' 'MTTIYEAVQALCLSFPETEELTSHGFPNFKAAGKIFATYSANHHGDSKDALLLNLGK' A
#
# COMPACT_ATOMS: atom_id res chain seq x y z
N MET A 1 -8.65 18.18 -0.24
CA MET A 1 -8.45 17.40 1.00
C MET A 1 -7.70 16.14 0.59
N THR A 2 -6.62 15.81 1.29
CA THR A 2 -5.85 14.59 1.02
C THR A 2 -6.62 13.38 1.56
N THR A 3 -6.78 12.35 0.73
CA THR A 3 -7.37 11.07 1.12
C THR A 3 -6.37 10.24 1.93
N ILE A 4 -6.85 9.22 2.66
CA ILE A 4 -5.96 8.28 3.36
C ILE A 4 -5.05 7.56 2.36
N TYR A 5 -5.59 7.19 1.19
CA TYR A 5 -4.80 6.59 0.12
C TYR A 5 -3.65 7.49 -0.35
N GLU A 6 -3.92 8.75 -0.67
CA GLU A 6 -2.89 9.71 -1.11
C GLU A 6 -1.79 9.90 -0.05
N ALA A 7 -2.16 9.91 1.25
CA ALA A 7 -1.20 10.00 2.34
C ALA A 7 -0.30 8.75 2.44
N VAL A 8 -0.89 7.55 2.33
CA VAL A 8 -0.15 6.28 2.33
C VAL A 8 0.77 6.19 1.10
N GLN A 9 0.25 6.52 -0.08
CA GLN A 9 1.00 6.51 -1.34
C GLN A 9 2.22 7.44 -1.25
N ALA A 10 2.04 8.68 -0.81
CA ALA A 10 3.13 9.63 -0.65
C ALA A 10 4.20 9.15 0.34
N LEU A 11 3.78 8.55 1.47
CA LEU A 11 4.70 8.00 2.46
C LEU A 11 5.50 6.81 1.89
N CYS A 12 4.83 5.84 1.27
CA CYS A 12 5.49 4.67 0.70
C CYS A 12 6.45 5.05 -0.43
N LEU A 13 6.04 5.95 -1.33
CA LEU A 13 6.89 6.43 -2.43
C LEU A 13 8.05 7.33 -1.98
N SER A 14 8.07 7.77 -0.71
CA SER A 14 9.21 8.50 -0.15
C SER A 14 10.40 7.59 0.16
N PHE A 15 10.20 6.26 0.20
CA PHE A 15 11.27 5.31 0.47
C PHE A 15 12.10 5.03 -0.80
N PRO A 16 13.43 4.88 -0.67
CA PRO A 16 14.29 4.58 -1.81
C PRO A 16 13.84 3.34 -2.59
N GLU A 17 13.96 3.40 -3.91
CA GLU A 17 13.67 2.28 -4.82
C GLU A 17 12.25 1.70 -4.71
N THR A 18 11.31 2.49 -4.18
CA THR A 18 9.92 2.05 -4.08
C THR A 18 9.17 2.30 -5.37
N GLU A 19 8.49 1.26 -5.86
CA GLU A 19 7.48 1.39 -6.90
C GLU A 19 6.12 0.91 -6.40
N GLU A 20 5.09 1.55 -6.92
CA GLU A 20 3.71 1.13 -6.75
C GLU A 20 3.28 0.25 -7.93
N LEU A 21 2.58 -0.84 -7.62
CA LEU A 21 1.94 -1.69 -8.62
C LEU A 21 0.58 -2.18 -8.13
N THR A 22 -0.37 -2.27 -9.04
CA THR A 22 -1.68 -2.85 -8.73
C THR A 22 -1.63 -4.37 -8.90
N SER A 23 -2.01 -5.11 -7.86
CA SER A 23 -2.19 -6.57 -7.91
C SER A 23 -3.48 -6.95 -7.23
N HIS A 24 -4.27 -7.83 -7.86
CA HIS A 24 -5.59 -8.25 -7.37
C HIS A 24 -6.53 -7.07 -7.06
N GLY A 25 -6.39 -5.95 -7.79
CA GLY A 25 -7.19 -4.74 -7.59
C GLY A 25 -6.72 -3.81 -6.47
N PHE A 26 -5.62 -4.12 -5.79
CA PHE A 26 -5.11 -3.33 -4.67
C PHE A 26 -3.72 -2.75 -4.96
N PRO A 27 -3.43 -1.49 -4.57
CA PRO A 27 -2.10 -0.92 -4.63
C PRO A 27 -1.12 -1.68 -3.71
N ASN A 28 0.01 -2.12 -4.27
CA ASN A 28 1.13 -2.70 -3.54
C ASN A 28 2.35 -1.81 -3.72
N PHE A 29 3.12 -1.64 -2.65
CA PHE A 29 4.38 -0.92 -2.63
C PHE A 29 5.50 -1.93 -2.39
N LYS A 30 6.48 -1.93 -3.29
CA LYS A 30 7.66 -2.79 -3.18
C LYS A 30 8.93 -1.98 -3.31
N ALA A 31 9.94 -2.39 -2.56
CA ALA A 31 11.30 -1.90 -2.68
C ALA A 31 12.23 -3.09 -2.94
N ALA A 32 13.25 -2.91 -3.80
CA ALA A 32 14.20 -3.98 -4.16
C ALA A 32 13.52 -5.32 -4.54
N GLY A 33 12.40 -5.24 -5.28
CA GLY A 33 11.66 -6.42 -5.75
C GLY A 33 10.77 -7.13 -4.72
N LYS A 34 10.65 -6.63 -3.47
CA LYS A 34 9.81 -7.24 -2.43
C LYS A 34 8.71 -6.29 -1.95
N ILE A 35 7.47 -6.78 -1.94
CA ILE A 35 6.32 -6.04 -1.40
C ILE A 35 6.50 -5.89 0.12
N PHE A 36 6.41 -4.64 0.59
CA PHE A 36 6.44 -4.33 2.01
C PHE A 36 5.11 -3.77 2.53
N ALA A 37 4.27 -3.22 1.65
CA ALA A 37 2.95 -2.70 2.02
C ALA A 37 1.89 -2.94 0.92
N THR A 38 0.65 -3.19 1.33
CA THR A 38 -0.53 -3.25 0.45
C THR A 38 -1.64 -2.37 1.03
N TYR A 39 -2.16 -1.43 0.23
CA TYR A 39 -3.32 -0.64 0.61
C TYR A 39 -4.60 -1.36 0.20
N SER A 40 -5.50 -1.58 1.16
CA SER A 40 -6.73 -2.32 0.95
C SER A 40 -7.93 -1.49 1.39
N ALA A 41 -8.74 -1.06 0.42
CA ALA A 41 -9.97 -0.31 0.67
C ALA A 41 -11.19 -1.22 0.48
N ASN A 42 -12.03 -1.32 1.51
CA ASN A 42 -13.32 -2.01 1.50
C ASN A 42 -13.25 -3.48 1.01
N HIS A 43 -12.17 -4.19 1.32
CA HIS A 43 -11.93 -5.55 0.81
C HIS A 43 -13.00 -6.56 1.22
N HIS A 44 -13.62 -6.37 2.39
CA HIS A 44 -14.70 -7.22 2.88
C HIS A 44 -16.10 -6.61 2.72
N GLY A 45 -16.25 -5.48 2.02
CA GLY A 45 -17.53 -4.77 1.92
C GLY A 45 -17.95 -4.07 3.23
N ASP A 46 -17.04 -3.92 4.19
CA ASP A 46 -17.28 -3.38 5.53
C ASP A 46 -16.87 -1.90 5.70
N SER A 47 -16.60 -1.21 4.59
CA SER A 47 -16.21 0.21 4.53
C SER A 47 -14.95 0.56 5.32
N LYS A 48 -14.01 -0.39 5.45
CA LYS A 48 -12.73 -0.16 6.14
C LYS A 48 -11.57 -0.02 5.17
N ASP A 49 -10.63 0.85 5.53
CA ASP A 49 -9.30 0.91 4.94
C ASP A 49 -8.30 0.15 5.82
N ALA A 50 -7.38 -0.58 5.20
CA ALA A 50 -6.30 -1.29 5.86
C ALA A 50 -4.97 -1.09 5.12
N LEU A 51 -3.88 -1.03 5.89
CA LEU A 51 -2.51 -1.09 5.39
C LEU A 51 -1.87 -2.38 5.89
N LEU A 52 -1.70 -3.35 5.01
CA LEU A 52 -1.10 -4.63 5.34
C LEU A 52 0.41 -4.47 5.22
N LEU A 53 1.15 -4.73 6.30
CA LEU A 53 2.60 -4.55 6.37
C LEU A 53 3.30 -5.92 6.44
N ASN A 54 4.37 -6.06 5.65
CA ASN A 54 5.28 -7.17 5.79
C ASN A 54 6.35 -6.83 6.83
N LEU A 55 6.28 -7.44 8.01
CA LEU A 55 7.20 -7.15 9.11
C LEU A 55 8.52 -7.94 9.04
N GLY A 56 8.74 -8.71 7.98
CA GLY A 56 9.81 -9.69 7.93
C GLY A 56 9.56 -10.86 8.87
N LYS A 57 10.30 -11.95 8.65
CA LYS A 57 10.51 -12.99 9.67
C LYS A 57 11.95 -12.93 10.11
#